data_AF-A0A8S3RBS1-F1
#
_entry.id   AF-A0A8S3RBS1-F1
#
_cell.length_a   1.000
_cell.length_b   1.000
_cell.length_c   1.000
_cell.angle_alpha   90.00
_cell.angle_beta   90.00
_cell.angle_gamma   90.00
#
_symmetry.space_group_name_H-M   'P 1'
#
loop_
_entity.id
_entity.type
_entity.pdbx_description
1 polymer ?
#
loop_
_entity_poly.entity_id
_entity_poly.type
_entity_poly.pdbx_seq_one_letter_code
_entity_poly.pdbx_strand_id
1 'polypeptide(L)'
;MILKQNQIVNILKIESCSDTVHIFSAVAQAKKDLSKIEFVVLNVLDGSNHSNCDCCIYGEDKLSIHRQNAIVKEKYAHNSIFADLIASQYRCFVRNIRFKIKHIQLIGKEEFCNSSDVLHPVIYASVKENKIAICAKIAYNYLNPLHLIEWFEYQIMMGVDTVLISLQQVNEDAHVVLNHYEKEGLQN
;
A
#
# COMPACT_ATOMS: atom_id res chain seq x y z
N MET A 1 11.02 41.32 36.48
CA MET A 1 12.06 41.35 35.42
C MET A 1 12.59 39.94 35.24
N ILE A 2 12.36 39.38 34.06
CA ILE A 2 13.06 38.25 33.40
C ILE A 2 12.76 36.80 33.86
N LEU A 3 12.23 36.09 32.85
CA LEU A 3 12.07 34.65 32.62
C LEU A 3 13.40 33.87 32.64
N LYS A 4 13.33 32.55 32.91
CA LYS A 4 13.68 31.45 31.97
C LYS A 4 13.61 30.11 32.73
N GLN A 5 12.63 29.25 32.44
CA GLN A 5 12.62 28.23 31.37
C GLN A 5 13.90 27.39 31.33
N ASN A 6 13.75 26.09 31.64
CA ASN A 6 14.41 25.00 30.94
C ASN A 6 13.57 23.73 31.16
N GLN A 7 12.46 23.63 30.41
CA GLN A 7 11.89 22.33 30.07
C GLN A 7 12.78 21.73 28.98
N ILE A 8 13.42 20.60 29.32
CA ILE A 8 14.08 19.73 28.36
C ILE A 8 12.97 19.07 27.55
N VAL A 9 12.59 19.69 26.42
CA VAL A 9 11.84 19.01 25.38
C VAL A 9 12.86 18.21 24.59
N ASN A 10 12.96 16.91 24.90
CA ASN A 10 13.55 15.95 23.99
C ASN A 10 12.69 15.95 22.72
N ILE A 11 13.10 16.74 21.73
CA ILE A 11 12.58 16.66 20.38
C ILE A 11 13.11 15.32 19.84
N LEU A 12 12.33 14.26 20.04
CA LEU A 12 12.42 13.07 19.19
C LEU A 12 12.30 13.60 17.76
N LYS A 13 13.37 13.51 16.97
CA LYS A 13 13.28 13.68 15.53
C LYS A 13 12.27 12.65 15.05
N ILE A 14 11.04 13.09 14.79
CA ILE A 14 10.06 12.29 14.08
C ILE A 14 10.62 12.21 12.66
N GLU A 15 11.25 11.09 12.32
CA GLU A 15 11.64 10.83 10.93
C GLU A 15 10.40 10.93 10.08
N SER A 16 10.50 11.66 8.96
CA SER A 16 9.38 11.80 8.06
C SER A 16 8.99 10.43 7.52
N CYS A 17 7.67 10.19 7.44
CA CYS A 17 7.14 9.01 6.78
C CYS A 17 7.64 8.91 5.33
N SER A 18 7.80 10.04 4.62
CA SER A 18 8.18 10.03 3.21
C SER A 18 9.61 9.55 2.97
N ASP A 19 10.53 9.79 3.92
CA ASP A 19 11.95 9.42 3.79
C ASP A 19 12.19 7.92 3.97
N THR A 20 11.28 7.24 4.68
CA THR A 20 11.42 5.83 5.08
C THR A 20 10.45 4.91 4.36
N VAL A 21 9.54 5.48 3.55
CA VAL A 21 8.48 4.74 2.88
C VAL A 21 8.57 4.90 1.37
N HIS A 22 8.78 3.78 0.67
CA HIS A 22 8.74 3.73 -0.79
C HIS A 22 7.42 3.11 -1.26
N ILE A 23 6.58 3.91 -1.91
CA ILE A 23 5.33 3.43 -2.51
C ILE A 23 5.66 2.81 -3.87
N PHE A 24 5.35 1.53 -4.04
CA PHE A 24 5.50 0.86 -5.34
C PHE A 24 4.17 0.64 -6.05
N SER A 25 3.03 0.68 -5.34
CA SER A 25 1.71 0.69 -5.98
C SER A 25 0.63 1.39 -5.17
N ALA A 26 -0.38 1.89 -5.88
CA ALA A 26 -1.56 2.54 -5.34
C ALA A 26 -2.81 2.10 -6.11
N VAL A 27 -3.74 1.41 -5.44
CA VAL A 27 -4.88 0.75 -6.09
C VAL A 27 -6.19 1.22 -5.49
N ALA A 28 -7.09 1.74 -6.32
CA ALA A 28 -8.45 2.05 -5.92
C ALA A 28 -9.27 0.77 -5.79
N GLN A 29 -9.81 0.50 -4.60
CA GLN A 29 -10.70 -0.62 -4.35
C GLN A 29 -12.14 -0.14 -4.16
N ALA A 30 -13.04 -0.75 -4.94
CA ALA A 30 -14.48 -0.53 -4.86
C ALA A 30 -15.12 -1.48 -3.84
N LYS A 31 -16.25 -1.05 -3.28
CA LYS A 31 -17.14 -1.97 -2.55
C LYS A 31 -17.81 -2.92 -3.55
N LYS A 32 -18.39 -4.03 -3.05
CA LYS A 32 -19.21 -5.02 -3.80
C LYS A 32 -20.15 -4.44 -4.88
N ASP A 33 -20.56 -3.19 -4.73
CA ASP A 33 -21.26 -2.41 -5.75
C ASP A 33 -20.22 -1.56 -6.50
N LEU A 34 -19.73 -2.09 -7.64
CA LEU A 34 -18.54 -1.67 -8.41
C LEU A 34 -18.49 -0.18 -8.83
N SER A 35 -19.53 0.59 -8.50
CA SER A 35 -19.69 2.00 -8.84
C SER A 35 -18.99 2.97 -7.88
N LYS A 36 -18.58 2.55 -6.67
CA LYS A 36 -18.01 3.46 -5.66
C LYS A 36 -16.72 2.91 -5.03
N ILE A 37 -15.63 3.65 -5.25
CA ILE A 37 -14.36 3.45 -4.54
C ILE A 37 -14.57 3.75 -3.07
N GLU A 38 -14.10 2.86 -2.21
CA GLU A 38 -14.20 3.04 -0.76
C GLU A 38 -12.85 3.44 -0.15
N PHE A 39 -11.78 2.85 -0.66
CA PHE A 39 -10.42 3.10 -0.20
C PHE A 39 -9.42 2.95 -1.33
N VAL A 40 -8.26 3.59 -1.16
CA VAL A 40 -7.06 3.32 -1.94
C VAL A 40 -6.12 2.51 -1.06
N VAL A 41 -5.63 1.39 -1.57
CA VAL A 41 -4.59 0.57 -0.94
C VAL A 41 -3.25 0.98 -1.53
N LEU A 42 -2.31 1.32 -0.64
CA LEU A 42 -0.93 1.63 -0.95
C LEU A 42 -0.08 0.44 -0.51
N ASN A 43 0.67 -0.14 -1.43
CA ASN A 43 1.68 -1.13 -1.08
C ASN A 43 3.03 -0.43 -1.04
N VAL A 44 3.72 -0.58 0.09
CA VAL A 44 4.93 0.18 0.38
C VAL A 44 6.02 -0.70 0.97
N LEU A 45 7.28 -0.30 0.77
CA LEU A 45 8.41 -0.72 1.58
C LEU A 45 8.59 0.32 2.68
N ASP A 46 8.39 -0.09 3.93
CA ASP A 46 8.37 0.77 5.10
C ASP A 46 9.51 0.40 6.04
N GLY A 47 10.51 1.28 6.16
CA GLY A 47 11.57 1.16 7.17
C GLY A 47 11.23 1.82 8.51
N SER A 48 10.04 2.41 8.62
CA SER A 48 9.63 3.09 9.84
C SER A 48 9.18 2.10 10.90
N ASN A 49 9.65 2.35 12.13
CA ASN A 49 9.15 1.63 13.30
C ASN A 49 7.70 2.03 13.67
N HIS A 50 7.23 3.18 13.20
CA HIS A 50 5.93 3.75 13.57
C HIS A 50 5.23 4.35 12.35
N SER A 51 4.03 3.85 12.06
CA SER A 51 3.19 4.35 10.97
C SER A 51 2.51 5.67 11.35
N ASN A 52 3.23 6.79 11.21
CA ASN A 52 2.70 8.13 11.47
C ASN A 52 2.45 8.91 10.17
N CYS A 53 1.74 8.26 9.25
CA CYS A 53 1.52 8.76 7.90
C CYS A 53 0.07 9.18 7.65
N ASP A 54 -0.10 10.16 6.77
CA ASP A 54 -1.36 10.54 6.16
C ASP A 54 -1.28 10.39 4.63
N CYS A 55 -2.42 10.15 4.00
CA CYS A 55 -2.55 10.11 2.56
C CYS A 55 -3.08 11.44 2.03
N CYS A 56 -2.41 11.98 1.00
CA CYS A 56 -2.90 13.08 0.19
C CYS A 56 -3.42 12.53 -1.14
N ILE A 57 -4.70 12.70 -1.40
CA ILE A 57 -5.41 12.16 -2.56
C ILE A 57 -5.68 13.30 -3.53
N TYR A 58 -5.23 13.13 -4.77
CA TYR A 58 -5.27 14.16 -5.81
C TYR A 58 -6.24 13.78 -6.94
N GLY A 59 -7.07 14.74 -7.32
CA GLY A 59 -7.94 14.67 -8.48
C GLY A 59 -7.20 14.84 -9.82
N GLU A 60 -7.96 14.86 -10.92
CA GLU A 60 -7.44 15.01 -12.29
C GLU A 60 -6.76 16.35 -12.54
N ASP A 61 -7.19 17.39 -11.83
CA ASP A 61 -6.61 18.73 -11.87
C ASP A 61 -5.35 18.89 -11.00
N LYS A 62 -4.99 17.88 -10.18
CA LYS A 62 -3.97 17.94 -9.12
C LYS A 62 -4.18 19.04 -8.06
N LEU A 63 -5.25 19.83 -8.18
CA LEU A 63 -5.63 20.91 -7.26
C LEU A 63 -6.67 20.45 -6.24
N SER A 64 -7.50 19.48 -6.63
CA SER A 64 -8.44 18.82 -5.74
C SER A 64 -7.69 17.86 -4.82
N ILE A 65 -7.38 18.32 -3.61
CA ILE A 65 -6.62 17.57 -2.61
C ILE A 65 -7.55 17.15 -1.46
N HIS A 66 -7.51 15.88 -1.10
CA HIS A 66 -8.16 15.35 0.10
C HIS A 66 -7.14 14.65 0.99
N ARG A 67 -7.06 15.03 2.26
CA ARG A 67 -6.13 14.45 3.23
C ARG A 67 -6.87 13.52 4.19
N GLN A 68 -6.34 12.33 4.41
CA GLN A 68 -6.93 11.33 5.30
C GLN A 68 -5.83 10.55 6.02
N ASN A 69 -6.11 10.08 7.23
CA ASN A 69 -5.16 9.22 7.94
C ASN A 69 -4.92 7.89 7.20
N ALA A 70 -3.65 7.49 7.11
CA ALA A 70 -3.25 6.22 6.52
C ALA A 70 -3.25 5.13 7.60
N ILE A 71 -4.01 4.05 7.37
CA ILE A 71 -4.10 2.93 8.33
C ILE A 71 -3.27 1.78 7.81
N VAL A 72 -2.32 1.30 8.61
CA VAL A 72 -1.60 0.05 8.30
C VAL A 72 -2.58 -1.10 8.40
N LYS A 73 -2.83 -1.77 7.28
CA LYS A 73 -3.64 -2.97 7.21
C LYS A 73 -2.80 -4.17 7.65
N GLU A 74 -1.64 -4.35 7.02
CA GLU A 74 -0.79 -5.53 7.16
C GLU A 74 0.68 -5.19 7.05
N LYS A 75 1.52 -5.98 7.72
CA LYS A 75 2.98 -5.93 7.66
C LYS A 75 3.50 -7.32 7.35
N TYR A 76 4.40 -7.43 6.38
CA TYR A 76 5.04 -8.68 5.99
C TYR A 76 6.50 -8.62 6.42
N ALA A 77 6.82 -9.37 7.48
CA ALA A 77 8.20 -9.51 7.94
C ALA A 77 8.98 -10.35 6.91
N HIS A 78 10.12 -9.82 6.46
CA HIS A 78 11.04 -10.51 5.56
C HIS A 78 12.20 -11.10 6.38
N ASN A 79 12.56 -12.38 6.21
CA ASN A 79 13.77 -12.96 6.81
C ASN A 79 15.03 -12.82 5.92
N SER A 80 15.18 -11.71 5.18
CA SER A 80 16.38 -11.51 4.34
C SER A 80 17.18 -10.27 4.72
N ILE A 81 18.33 -10.14 4.04
CA ILE A 81 19.43 -9.17 4.24
C ILE A 81 18.96 -7.69 4.23
N PHE A 82 17.73 -7.41 3.80
CA PHE A 82 17.05 -6.12 3.93
C PHE A 82 16.38 -5.95 5.30
N ALA A 83 17.11 -6.21 6.39
CA ALA A 83 16.58 -6.23 7.77
C ALA A 83 15.85 -4.93 8.19
N ASP A 84 16.11 -3.83 7.46
CA ASP A 84 15.61 -2.50 7.80
C ASP A 84 14.31 -2.12 7.06
N LEU A 85 13.81 -2.91 6.10
CA LEU A 85 12.59 -2.59 5.34
C LEU A 85 11.52 -3.69 5.46
N ILE A 86 10.30 -3.29 5.80
CA ILE A 86 9.14 -4.17 5.97
C ILE A 86 8.11 -3.83 4.90
N ALA A 87 7.73 -4.80 4.07
CA ALA A 87 6.62 -4.60 3.14
C ALA A 87 5.33 -4.39 3.94
N SER A 88 4.61 -3.30 3.68
CA SER A 88 3.42 -2.91 4.44
C SER A 88 2.31 -2.45 3.50
N GLN A 89 1.07 -2.65 3.93
CA GLN A 89 -0.10 -2.12 3.25
C GLN A 89 -0.70 -0.96 4.04
N TYR A 90 -0.83 0.20 3.41
CA TYR A 90 -1.57 1.34 3.95
C TYR A 90 -2.91 1.48 3.25
N ARG A 91 -3.97 1.75 4.03
CA ARG A 91 -5.32 2.00 3.52
C ARG A 91 -5.71 3.44 3.77
N CYS A 92 -6.09 4.13 2.69
CA CYS A 92 -6.58 5.50 2.71
C CYS A 92 -8.07 5.50 2.36
N PHE A 93 -8.93 5.95 3.27
CA PHE A 93 -10.36 6.03 3.00
C PHE A 93 -10.68 7.18 2.04
N VAL A 94 -11.57 6.92 1.08
CA VAL A 94 -11.93 7.91 0.03
C VAL A 94 -13.44 8.12 -0.13
N ARG A 95 -14.22 7.63 0.84
CA ARG A 95 -15.68 7.82 0.84
C ARG A 95 -16.02 9.31 0.75
N ASN A 96 -16.96 9.65 -0.13
CA ASN A 96 -17.51 11.01 -0.37
C ASN A 96 -16.64 11.98 -1.18
N ILE A 97 -15.62 11.49 -1.90
CA ILE A 97 -14.89 12.34 -2.85
C ILE A 97 -15.73 12.53 -4.13
N ARG A 98 -15.89 13.79 -4.57
CA ARG A 98 -16.69 14.17 -5.76
C ARG A 98 -15.90 14.18 -7.08
N PHE A 99 -14.62 13.84 -7.02
CA PHE A 99 -13.72 13.84 -8.16
C PHE A 99 -13.12 12.45 -8.38
N LYS A 100 -12.70 12.17 -9.62
CA LYS A 100 -11.94 10.96 -9.92
C LYS A 100 -10.53 11.11 -9.39
N ILE A 101 -10.11 10.16 -8.57
CA ILE A 101 -8.76 10.11 -8.02
C ILE A 101 -7.82 9.72 -9.14
N LYS A 102 -6.70 10.42 -9.27
CA LYS A 102 -5.67 10.09 -10.27
C LYS A 102 -4.33 9.83 -9.63
N HIS A 103 -4.02 10.53 -8.54
CA HIS A 103 -2.76 10.36 -7.85
C HIS A 103 -2.94 10.36 -6.35
N ILE A 104 -1.93 9.85 -5.66
CA ILE A 104 -1.86 9.79 -4.22
C ILE A 104 -0.41 9.98 -3.77
N GLN A 105 -0.24 10.50 -2.57
CA GLN A 105 1.04 10.67 -1.90
C GLN A 105 0.86 10.22 -0.45
N LEU A 106 1.89 9.59 0.12
CA LEU A 106 1.96 9.32 1.54
C LEU A 106 2.92 10.34 2.16
N ILE A 107 2.47 11.03 3.20
CA ILE A 107 3.23 12.10 3.85
C ILE A 107 3.26 11.88 5.36
N GLY A 108 4.22 12.48 6.06
CA GLY A 108 4.21 12.55 7.51
C GLY A 108 3.01 13.38 8.03
N LYS A 109 2.52 13.08 9.24
CA LYS A 109 1.41 13.85 9.83
C LYS A 109 1.68 15.35 10.02
N GLU A 110 2.92 15.77 10.09
CA GLU A 110 3.26 17.20 10.23
C GLU A 110 3.54 17.89 8.89
N GLU A 111 3.54 17.11 7.80
CA GLU A 111 3.79 17.62 6.45
C GLU A 111 2.51 18.13 5.78
N PHE A 112 2.70 18.86 4.69
CA PHE A 112 1.62 19.39 3.85
C PHE A 112 1.55 18.63 2.54
N CYS A 113 0.33 18.42 2.05
CA CYS A 113 0.11 17.87 0.72
C CYS A 113 0.64 18.85 -0.34
N ASN A 114 1.61 18.43 -1.14
CA ASN A 114 2.20 19.26 -2.17
C ASN A 114 2.21 18.54 -3.52
N SER A 115 1.55 19.14 -4.52
CA SER A 115 1.42 18.54 -5.86
C SER A 115 2.69 18.63 -6.71
N SER A 116 3.71 19.36 -6.25
CA SER A 116 5.04 19.37 -6.89
C SER A 116 5.92 18.18 -6.50
N ASP A 117 5.51 17.41 -5.48
CA ASP A 117 6.27 16.25 -5.02
C ASP A 117 6.01 15.01 -5.89
N VAL A 118 6.68 13.90 -5.58
CA VAL A 118 6.47 12.63 -6.27
C VAL A 118 5.07 12.10 -5.95
N LEU A 119 4.19 12.14 -6.96
CA LEU A 119 2.83 11.63 -6.90
C LEU A 119 2.75 10.25 -7.52
N HIS A 120 2.14 9.29 -6.81
CA HIS A 120 1.94 7.94 -7.31
C HIS A 120 0.59 7.83 -8.03
N PRO A 121 0.54 7.28 -9.26
CA PRO A 121 -0.71 7.14 -9.98
C PRO A 121 -1.62 6.09 -9.31
N VAL A 122 -2.90 6.41 -9.18
CA VAL A 122 -3.91 5.49 -8.65
C VAL A 122 -4.49 4.65 -9.77
N ILE A 123 -4.38 3.34 -9.63
CA ILE A 123 -4.82 2.37 -10.63
C ILE A 123 -6.21 1.86 -10.28
N TYR A 124 -7.04 1.74 -11.32
CA TYR A 124 -8.42 1.27 -11.22
C TYR A 124 -8.51 -0.10 -11.89
N ALA A 125 -8.87 -1.13 -11.12
CA ALA A 125 -9.08 -2.45 -11.70
C ALA A 125 -10.28 -2.44 -12.65
N SER A 126 -10.08 -2.97 -13.86
CA SER A 126 -11.14 -3.19 -14.84
C SER A 126 -11.90 -4.46 -14.46
N VAL A 127 -12.94 -4.35 -13.63
CA VAL A 127 -13.81 -5.50 -13.34
C VAL A 127 -14.80 -5.66 -14.50
N LYS A 128 -14.69 -6.78 -15.23
CA LYS A 128 -15.68 -7.15 -16.25
C LYS A 128 -16.73 -8.05 -15.61
N GLU A 129 -17.97 -7.60 -15.56
CA GLU A 129 -19.09 -8.38 -15.02
C GLU A 129 -19.17 -9.77 -15.69
N ASN A 130 -19.39 -10.80 -14.87
CA ASN A 130 -19.62 -12.19 -15.27
C ASN A 130 -18.47 -12.91 -15.99
N LYS A 131 -17.21 -12.54 -15.74
CA LYS A 131 -16.05 -13.30 -16.23
C LYS A 131 -15.16 -13.69 -15.07
N ILE A 132 -14.70 -14.94 -15.09
CA ILE A 132 -13.67 -15.45 -14.17
C ILE A 132 -12.33 -15.33 -14.91
N ALA A 133 -11.40 -14.57 -14.36
CA ALA A 133 -10.01 -14.58 -14.77
C ALA A 133 -9.21 -15.47 -13.81
N ILE A 134 -8.65 -16.55 -14.34
CA ILE A 134 -7.80 -17.49 -13.59
C ILE A 134 -6.36 -17.33 -14.08
N CYS A 135 -5.43 -17.08 -13.16
CA CYS A 135 -4.01 -17.22 -13.42
C CYS A 135 -3.53 -18.55 -12.83
N ALA A 136 -2.80 -19.35 -13.60
CA ALA A 136 -2.22 -20.61 -13.10
C ALA A 136 -0.69 -20.56 -13.24
N LYS A 137 0.04 -20.92 -12.18
CA LYS A 137 1.50 -20.88 -12.17
C LYS A 137 2.10 -22.05 -11.38
N ILE A 138 3.34 -22.38 -11.71
CA ILE A 138 4.16 -23.31 -10.91
C ILE A 138 5.25 -22.46 -10.24
N ALA A 139 5.32 -22.55 -8.92
CA ALA A 139 6.31 -21.90 -8.07
C ALA A 139 7.30 -22.95 -7.58
N TYR A 140 8.59 -22.75 -7.86
CA TYR A 140 9.63 -23.67 -7.45
C TYR A 140 10.84 -22.95 -6.87
N ASN A 141 11.54 -23.61 -5.94
CA ASN A 141 12.76 -23.12 -5.28
C ASN A 141 12.57 -21.75 -4.61
N TYR A 142 13.51 -20.83 -4.84
CA TYR A 142 13.49 -19.52 -4.21
C TYR A 142 12.60 -18.55 -4.99
N LEU A 143 11.60 -18.01 -4.31
CA LEU A 143 10.83 -16.87 -4.74
C LEU A 143 11.15 -15.67 -3.85
N ASN A 144 11.49 -14.55 -4.49
CA ASN A 144 11.63 -13.28 -3.79
C ASN A 144 10.23 -12.84 -3.27
N PRO A 145 10.04 -12.67 -1.96
CA PRO A 145 8.74 -12.30 -1.37
C PRO A 145 8.19 -10.98 -1.90
N LEU A 146 9.06 -9.99 -2.15
CA LEU A 146 8.67 -8.68 -2.66
C LEU A 146 8.09 -8.79 -4.07
N HIS A 147 8.79 -9.49 -4.97
CA HIS A 147 8.29 -9.72 -6.32
C HIS A 147 6.99 -10.53 -6.32
N LEU A 148 6.80 -11.41 -5.33
CA LEU A 148 5.58 -12.20 -5.21
C LEU A 148 4.40 -11.33 -4.78
N ILE A 149 4.59 -10.44 -3.80
CA ILE A 149 3.61 -9.40 -3.43
C ILE A 149 3.26 -8.55 -4.65
N GLU A 150 4.26 -7.97 -5.32
CA GLU A 150 4.05 -7.15 -6.52
C GLU A 150 3.25 -7.89 -7.59
N TRP A 151 3.58 -9.17 -7.82
CA TRP A 151 2.89 -9.98 -8.81
C TRP A 151 1.44 -10.28 -8.44
N PHE A 152 1.15 -10.59 -7.17
CA PHE A 152 -0.23 -10.81 -6.69
C PHE A 152 -1.07 -9.54 -6.75
N GLU A 153 -0.53 -8.42 -6.28
CA GLU A 153 -1.18 -7.12 -6.39
C GLU A 153 -1.49 -6.80 -7.86
N TYR A 154 -0.56 -7.09 -8.77
CA TYR A 154 -0.81 -6.96 -10.19
C TYR A 154 -1.94 -7.87 -10.70
N GLN A 155 -2.03 -9.14 -10.25
CA GLN A 155 -3.16 -10.01 -10.61
C GLN A 155 -4.49 -9.40 -10.16
N ILE A 156 -4.58 -8.93 -8.91
CA ILE A 156 -5.76 -8.24 -8.37
C ILE A 156 -6.13 -7.04 -9.24
N MET A 157 -5.13 -6.21 -9.58
CA MET A 157 -5.32 -5.02 -10.43
C MET A 157 -5.84 -5.37 -11.83
N MET A 158 -5.43 -6.50 -12.38
CA MET A 158 -5.88 -6.99 -13.69
C MET A 158 -7.30 -7.59 -13.63
N GLY A 159 -7.92 -7.64 -12.45
CA GLY A 159 -9.24 -8.24 -12.26
C GLY A 159 -9.19 -9.76 -12.30
N VAL A 160 -8.07 -10.36 -11.89
CA VAL A 160 -7.96 -11.81 -11.72
C VAL A 160 -8.73 -12.22 -10.46
N ASP A 161 -9.72 -13.09 -10.66
CA ASP A 161 -10.58 -13.58 -9.58
C ASP A 161 -9.94 -14.73 -8.80
N THR A 162 -9.07 -15.51 -9.44
CA THR A 162 -8.45 -16.69 -8.82
C THR A 162 -7.03 -16.89 -9.34
N VAL A 163 -6.11 -17.23 -8.44
CA VAL A 163 -4.70 -17.45 -8.77
C VAL A 163 -4.27 -18.80 -8.24
N LEU A 164 -4.29 -19.82 -9.11
CA LEU A 164 -3.89 -21.17 -8.77
C LEU A 164 -2.37 -21.31 -8.83
N ILE A 165 -1.75 -21.76 -7.74
CA ILE A 165 -0.29 -21.93 -7.70
C ILE A 165 0.07 -23.32 -7.17
N SER A 166 0.75 -24.09 -8.02
CA SER A 166 1.38 -25.33 -7.59
C SER A 166 2.73 -25.01 -6.94
N LEU A 167 2.85 -25.32 -5.65
CA LEU A 167 4.04 -25.04 -4.83
C LEU A 167 4.99 -26.24 -4.79
N GLN A 168 6.26 -26.04 -5.13
CA GLN A 168 7.31 -27.06 -5.02
C GLN A 168 8.56 -26.49 -4.32
N GLN A 169 8.83 -26.95 -3.09
CA GLN A 169 10.06 -26.61 -2.36
C GLN A 169 10.34 -25.10 -2.27
N VAL A 170 9.30 -24.33 -1.93
CA VAL A 170 9.38 -22.86 -1.86
C VAL A 170 10.03 -22.43 -0.53
N ASN A 171 10.76 -21.32 -0.54
CA ASN A 171 11.34 -20.76 0.69
C ASN A 171 10.25 -20.26 1.67
N GLU A 172 10.56 -20.28 2.96
CA GLU A 172 9.62 -19.96 4.05
C GLU A 172 9.01 -18.56 3.92
N ASP A 173 9.81 -17.55 3.56
CA ASP A 173 9.32 -16.18 3.36
C ASP A 173 8.28 -16.09 2.23
N ALA A 174 8.45 -16.87 1.16
CA ALA A 174 7.47 -16.91 0.08
C ALA A 174 6.17 -17.58 0.55
N HIS A 175 6.25 -18.61 1.41
CA HIS A 175 5.07 -19.23 2.02
C HIS A 175 4.26 -18.26 2.87
N VAL A 176 4.91 -17.33 3.59
CA VAL A 176 4.21 -16.29 4.35
C VAL A 176 3.35 -15.42 3.42
N VAL A 177 3.91 -14.98 2.30
CA VAL A 177 3.20 -14.18 1.29
C VAL A 177 2.06 -14.98 0.64
N LEU A 178 2.33 -16.21 0.22
CA LEU A 178 1.32 -17.09 -0.40
C LEU A 178 0.13 -17.33 0.52
N ASN A 179 0.39 -17.64 1.80
CA ASN A 179 -0.65 -17.87 2.80
C ASN A 179 -1.49 -16.62 3.08
N HIS A 180 -0.89 -15.43 2.97
CA HIS A 180 -1.63 -14.18 3.10
C HIS A 180 -2.65 -14.03 1.96
N TYR A 181 -2.22 -14.15 0.69
CA TYR A 181 -3.10 -13.97 -0.46
C TYR A 181 -4.16 -15.07 -0.61
N GLU A 182 -3.85 -16.28 -0.17
CA GLU A 182 -4.83 -17.38 -0.07
C GLU A 182 -5.98 -17.03 0.90
N LYS A 183 -5.66 -16.43 2.07
CA LYS A 183 -6.65 -16.00 3.06
C LYS A 183 -7.50 -14.82 2.58
N GLU A 184 -6.94 -13.92 1.78
CA GLU A 184 -7.66 -12.79 1.19
C GLU A 184 -8.61 -13.22 0.04
N GLY A 185 -8.54 -14.49 -0.39
CA GLY A 185 -9.50 -15.09 -1.32
C GLY A 185 -8.97 -15.30 -2.75
N LEU A 186 -7.69 -15.05 -3.00
CA LEU A 186 -7.02 -15.52 -4.22
C LEU A 186 -6.58 -16.97 -3.99
N GLN A 187 -7.47 -17.91 -4.28
CA GLN A 187 -7.25 -19.32 -3.93
C GLN A 187 -6.15 -19.97 -4.79
N ASN A 188 -5.21 -20.64 -4.10
CA ASN A 188 -4.16 -21.52 -4.63
C ASN A 188 -4.70 -22.83 -5.20
#